data_AF-A0A944KYC2-F1
#
_entry.id   AF-A0A944KYC2-F1
#
_cell.length_a   1.000
_cell.length_b   1.000
_cell.length_c   1.000
_cell.angle_alpha   90.00
_cell.angle_beta   90.00
_cell.angle_gamma   90.00
#
_symmetry.space_group_name_H-M   'P 1'
#
loop_
_entity.id
_entity.type
_entity.pdbx_description
1 polymer ?
#
loop_
_entity_poly.entity_id
_entity_poly.type
_entity_poly.pdbx_seq_one_letter_code
_entity_poly.pdbx_strand_id
1 'polypeptide(L)' 'MKLHIPSVIRPRGRHRATPAPAAFVDPQPGTRWLRCDTTTCAHLTRPHTPEPDGAWTCTSCGTTTPAGTQ' A
#
# COMPACT_ATOMS: atom_id res chain seq x y z
N MET A 1 -11.35 58.09 28.22
CA MET A 1 -11.71 56.95 27.34
C MET A 1 -10.49 56.07 27.13
N LYS A 2 -10.41 54.91 27.81
CA LYS A 2 -9.29 53.96 27.74
C LYS A 2 -9.87 52.61 27.29
N LEU A 3 -9.63 52.22 26.04
CA LEU A 3 -9.99 50.89 25.54
C LEU A 3 -9.11 49.84 26.23
N HIS A 4 -9.75 48.91 26.94
CA HIS A 4 -9.10 47.69 27.43
C HIS A 4 -9.26 46.61 26.36
N ILE A 5 -8.16 46.17 25.76
CA ILE A 5 -8.14 45.06 24.80
C ILE A 5 -8.06 43.76 25.61
N PRO A 6 -9.08 42.88 25.60
CA PRO A 6 -8.98 41.61 26.30
C PRO A 6 -7.96 40.71 25.58
N SER A 7 -7.03 40.14 26.35
CA SER A 7 -6.09 39.14 25.87
C SER A 7 -6.85 37.86 25.50
N VAL A 8 -7.08 37.65 24.20
CA VAL A 8 -7.63 36.39 23.70
C VAL A 8 -6.50 35.37 23.70
N ILE A 9 -6.48 34.50 24.70
CA ILE A 9 -5.59 33.34 24.75
C ILE A 9 -5.97 32.43 23.57
N ARG A 10 -5.27 32.56 22.44
CA ARG A 10 -5.41 31.62 21.33
C ARG A 10 -4.79 30.29 21.75
N PRO A 11 -5.54 29.17 21.77
CA PRO A 11 -4.95 27.89 22.08
C PRO A 11 -3.85 27.59 21.06
N ARG A 12 -2.64 27.31 21.55
CA ARG A 12 -1.54 26.83 20.70
C ARG A 12 -2.05 25.58 20.00
N GLY A 13 -1.96 25.55 18.67
CA GLY A 13 -2.42 24.44 17.85
C GLY A 13 -1.93 23.12 18.42
N ARG A 14 -2.84 22.17 18.63
CA ARG A 14 -2.49 20.83 19.11
C ARG A 14 -1.44 20.26 18.15
N HIS A 15 -0.29 19.85 18.68
CA HIS A 15 0.69 19.10 17.90
C HIS A 15 -0.04 17.89 17.32
N ARG A 16 -0.06 17.77 15.97
CA ARG A 16 -0.64 16.63 15.31
C ARG A 16 0.12 15.39 15.80
N ALA A 17 -0.59 14.46 16.41
CA ALA A 17 0.02 13.21 16.86
C ALA A 17 0.70 12.53 15.66
N THR A 18 1.95 12.11 15.85
CA THR A 18 2.65 11.32 14.85
C THR A 18 1.98 9.94 14.78
N PRO A 19 1.51 9.49 13.61
CA PRO A 19 0.96 8.15 13.48
C PRO A 19 2.05 7.11 13.78
N ALA A 20 1.65 5.99 14.37
CA ALA A 20 2.55 4.86 14.53
C ALA A 20 3.00 4.34 13.15
N PRO A 21 4.25 3.85 13.02
CA PRO A 21 4.69 3.21 11.78
C PRO A 21 3.83 1.98 11.49
N ALA A 22 3.60 1.69 10.20
CA ALA A 22 2.95 0.46 9.79
C ALA A 22 3.83 -0.75 10.15
N ALA A 23 3.19 -1.84 10.58
CA ALA A 23 3.89 -3.11 10.78
C ALA A 23 4.38 -3.64 9.43
N PHE A 24 5.64 -4.08 9.39
CA PHE A 24 6.16 -4.84 8.25
C PHE A 24 5.64 -6.27 8.33
N VAL A 25 5.20 -6.80 7.19
CA VAL A 25 4.76 -8.19 7.06
C VAL A 25 5.54 -8.78 5.89
N ASP A 26 6.25 -9.87 6.15
CA ASP A 26 6.95 -10.58 5.09
C ASP A 26 5.96 -11.11 4.03
N PRO A 27 6.32 -11.05 2.74
CA PRO A 27 5.54 -11.69 1.70
C PRO A 27 5.39 -13.19 1.96
N GLN A 28 4.29 -13.79 1.50
CA GLN A 28 4.12 -15.23 1.51
C GLN A 28 5.33 -15.92 0.84
N PRO A 29 5.86 -17.03 1.39
CA PRO A 29 6.99 -17.74 0.82
C PRO A 29 6.79 -18.04 -0.67
N GLY A 30 7.80 -17.78 -1.49
CA GLY A 30 7.74 -17.99 -2.93
C GLY A 30 7.05 -16.89 -3.73
N THR A 31 6.44 -15.89 -3.09
CA THR A 31 5.86 -14.73 -3.80
C THR A 31 6.92 -14.00 -4.61
N ARG A 32 6.59 -13.63 -5.85
CA ARG A 32 7.46 -12.83 -6.72
C ARG A 32 6.74 -11.60 -7.26
N TRP A 33 7.51 -10.56 -7.53
CA TRP A 33 7.04 -9.36 -8.22
C TRP A 33 7.18 -9.56 -9.72
N LEU A 34 6.07 -9.84 -10.39
CA LEU A 34 6.01 -10.15 -11.83
C LEU A 34 5.08 -9.16 -12.54
N ARG A 35 5.32 -8.92 -13.82
CA ARG A 35 4.38 -8.15 -14.67
C ARG A 35 3.07 -8.93 -14.76
N CYS A 36 1.95 -8.29 -14.45
CA CYS A 36 0.64 -8.91 -14.67
C CYS A 36 0.14 -8.55 -16.08
N ASP A 37 -0.11 -9.51 -16.96
CA ASP A 37 -0.51 -9.22 -18.34
C ASP A 37 -1.98 -8.78 -18.52
N THR A 38 -2.68 -8.52 -17.42
CA THR A 38 -4.08 -8.04 -17.48
C THR A 38 -4.18 -6.53 -17.47
N THR A 39 -5.15 -6.01 -18.22
CA THR A 39 -5.46 -4.58 -18.27
C THR A 39 -6.04 -4.07 -16.95
N THR A 40 -6.70 -4.92 -16.15
CA THR A 40 -7.14 -4.63 -14.78
C THR A 40 -5.98 -4.18 -13.89
N CYS A 41 -4.79 -4.75 -14.11
CA CYS A 41 -3.57 -4.35 -13.40
C CYS A 41 -2.71 -3.34 -14.18
N ALA A 42 -3.21 -2.83 -15.31
CA ALA A 42 -2.52 -1.89 -16.20
C ALA A 42 -1.11 -2.36 -16.63
N HIS A 43 -0.92 -3.67 -16.75
CA HIS A 43 0.39 -4.27 -17.06
C HIS A 43 1.52 -3.92 -16.08
N LEU A 44 1.18 -3.52 -14.85
CA LEU A 44 2.15 -3.20 -13.81
C LEU A 44 2.69 -4.46 -13.12
N THR A 45 3.87 -4.32 -12.53
CA THR A 45 4.43 -5.34 -11.65
C THR A 45 3.59 -5.47 -10.39
N ARG A 46 3.11 -6.68 -10.12
CA ARG A 46 2.29 -7.02 -8.95
C ARG A 46 2.85 -8.27 -8.27
N PRO A 47 2.58 -8.49 -6.97
CA PRO A 47 2.93 -9.74 -6.32
C PRO A 47 2.12 -10.89 -6.94
N HIS A 48 2.78 -12.02 -7.19
CA HIS A 48 2.17 -13.26 -7.65
C HIS A 48 2.60 -14.40 -6.73
N THR A 49 1.64 -15.28 -6.39
CA THR A 49 1.90 -16.51 -5.65
C THR A 49 2.13 -17.67 -6.61
N PRO A 50 3.10 -18.56 -6.32
CA PRO A 50 3.33 -19.74 -7.15
C PRO A 50 2.22 -20.77 -6.94
N GLU A 51 1.80 -21.41 -8.02
CA GLU A 51 0.89 -22.56 -8.00
C GLU A 51 1.69 -23.88 -8.10
N PRO A 52 1.10 -25.02 -7.69
CA PRO A 52 1.77 -26.33 -7.73
C PRO A 52 2.19 -26.78 -9.13
N ASP A 53 1.52 -26.31 -10.17
CA ASP A 53 1.78 -26.61 -11.58
C ASP A 53 2.82 -25.67 -12.22
N GLY A 54 3.38 -24.74 -11.44
CA GLY A 54 4.36 -23.74 -11.88
C GLY A 54 3.72 -22.48 -12.46
N ALA A 55 2.40 -22.37 -12.48
CA ALA A 55 1.70 -21.13 -12.81
C ALA A 55 1.87 -20.06 -11.71
N TRP A 56 1.53 -18.82 -12.04
CA TRP A 56 1.63 -17.68 -11.14
C TRP A 56 0.30 -16.96 -11.03
N THR A 57 -0.24 -16.86 -9.82
CA THR A 57 -1.52 -16.20 -9.57
C THR A 57 -1.29 -14.79 -9.03
N CYS A 58 -1.80 -13.77 -9.73
CA CYS A 58 -1.70 -12.37 -9.31
C CYS A 58 -2.52 -12.12 -8.04
N THR A 59 -1.91 -11.58 -6.99
CA THR A 59 -2.61 -11.31 -5.73
C THR A 59 -3.57 -10.12 -5.81
N SER A 60 -3.46 -9.28 -6.86
CA SER A 60 -4.30 -8.11 -7.04
C SER A 60 -5.56 -8.37 -7.87
N CYS A 61 -5.49 -9.22 -8.91
CA CYS A 61 -6.63 -9.48 -9.80
C CYS A 61 -7.03 -10.96 -9.90
N GLY A 62 -6.27 -11.88 -9.28
CA GLY A 62 -6.55 -13.31 -9.29
C GLY A 62 -6.30 -14.01 -10.62
N THR A 63 -5.78 -13.32 -11.63
CA THR A 63 -5.45 -13.96 -12.91
C THR A 63 -4.21 -14.82 -12.77
N THR A 64 -4.30 -16.05 -13.28
CA THR A 64 -3.21 -17.03 -13.30
C THR A 64 -2.54 -17.01 -14.68
N THR A 65 -1.22 -16.82 -14.71
CA THR A 65 -0.39 -16.96 -15.91
C THR A 65 0.36 -18.29 -15.88
N PRO A 66 0.45 -19.02 -17.01
CA PRO A 66 1.13 -20.31 -17.05
C PRO A 66 2.64 -20.18 -16.83
N ALA A 67 3.27 -21.29 -16.44
CA ALA A 67 4.71 -21.35 -16.23
C ALA A 67 5.49 -20.88 -17.47
N GLY A 68 6.42 -19.93 -17.29
CA GLY A 68 7.37 -19.50 -18.33
C GLY A 68 6.95 -18.31 -19.20
N THR A 69 5.84 -17.63 -18.90
CA THR A 69 5.36 -16.44 -19.66
C THR A 69 5.79 -15.09 -19.05
N GLN A 70 6.89 -15.06 -18.30
CA GLN A 70 7.27 -13.94 -17.42
C GLN A 70 8.39 -13.07 -17.98
#